data_AF-A0A9D8FFA1-F1
#
_entry.id   AF-A0A9D8FFA1-F1
#
_cell.length_a   1.000
_cell.length_b   1.000
_cell.length_c   1.000
_cell.angle_alpha   90.00
_cell.angle_beta   90.00
_cell.angle_gamma   90.00
#
_symmetry.space_group_name_H-M   'P 1'
#
loop_
_entity.id
_entity.type
_entity.pdbx_description
1 polymer ?
#
loop_
_entity_poly.entity_id
_entity_poly.type
_entity_poly.pdbx_seq_one_letter_code
_entity_poly.pdbx_strand_id
1 'polypeptide(L)' 'MAGCDECDKKPYDNQQSTQYTFAIAGNPNCGKSALFNNLTGIRQKTGNWPGVTVDRKEGVFDLD' A
#
# COMPACT_ATOMS: atom_id res chain seq x y z
N MET A 1 -22.49 46.29 -18.92
CA MET A 1 -22.31 45.85 -17.52
C MET A 1 -23.00 44.50 -17.35
N ALA A 2 -22.32 43.42 -17.77
CA ALA A 2 -22.70 42.05 -17.46
C ALA A 2 -21.39 41.27 -17.51
N GLY A 3 -20.60 41.40 -16.45
CA GLY A 3 -19.52 40.46 -16.17
C GLY A 3 -20.20 39.18 -15.75
N CYS A 4 -20.28 38.23 -16.66
CA CYS A 4 -20.60 36.86 -16.33
C CYS A 4 -19.34 36.32 -15.65
N ASP A 5 -19.27 36.46 -14.33
CA ASP A 5 -18.20 35.92 -13.51
C ASP A 5 -18.05 34.43 -13.84
N GLU A 6 -16.85 34.09 -14.28
CA GLU A 6 -16.45 32.75 -14.60
C GLU A 6 -16.64 31.90 -13.36
N CYS A 7 -17.67 31.05 -13.40
CA CYS A 7 -18.02 30.12 -12.34
C CYS A 7 -16.77 29.26 -12.08
N ASP A 8 -16.09 29.55 -10.95
CA ASP A 8 -14.94 28.83 -10.44
C ASP A 8 -15.21 27.33 -10.48
N LYS A 9 -14.76 26.67 -11.55
CA LYS A 9 -14.71 25.22 -11.63
C LYS A 9 -13.69 24.77 -10.59
N LYS A 10 -14.12 24.59 -9.35
CA LYS A 10 -13.32 23.88 -8.36
C LYS A 10 -13.02 22.50 -8.95
N PRO A 11 -11.74 22.12 -9.09
CA PRO A 11 -11.40 20.81 -9.62
C PRO A 11 -12.00 19.79 -8.66
N TYR A 12 -12.82 18.89 -9.19
CA TYR A 12 -13.28 17.72 -8.47
C TYR A 12 -12.07 16.78 -8.34
N ASP A 13 -11.20 17.10 -7.40
CA ASP A 13 -10.04 16.28 -7.07
C ASP A 13 -10.51 15.12 -6.20
N ASN A 14 -10.88 14.05 -6.88
CA ASN A 14 -11.42 12.84 -6.28
C ASN A 14 -10.25 11.89 -5.94
N GLN A 15 -9.29 12.34 -5.12
CA GLN A 15 -8.20 11.50 -4.64
C GLN A 15 -8.68 10.64 -3.47
N GLN A 16 -9.51 9.64 -3.78
CA GLN A 16 -9.83 8.60 -2.82
C GLN A 16 -8.61 7.69 -2.67
N SER A 17 -7.83 7.92 -1.60
CA SER A 17 -6.69 7.10 -1.22
C SER A 17 -7.16 5.69 -0.86
N THR A 18 -7.30 4.83 -1.86
CA THR A 18 -7.76 3.45 -1.68
C THR A 18 -6.58 2.64 -1.14
N GLN A 19 -6.69 2.19 0.11
CA GLN A 19 -5.66 1.35 0.73
C GLN A 19 -5.79 -0.09 0.23
N TYR A 20 -4.81 -0.56 -0.54
CA TYR A 20 -4.81 -1.92 -1.07
C TYR A 20 -4.02 -2.87 -0.18
N THR A 21 -4.60 -4.02 0.17
CA THR A 21 -3.92 -5.07 0.92
C THR A 21 -3.52 -6.19 -0.04
N PHE A 22 -2.22 -6.50 -0.09
CA PHE A 22 -1.67 -7.56 -0.95
C PHE A 22 -1.07 -8.70 -0.11
N ALA A 23 -1.22 -9.94 -0.58
CA ALA A 23 -0.61 -11.12 0.04
C ALA A 23 0.40 -11.76 -0.93
N ILE A 24 1.57 -12.13 -0.42
CA ILE A 24 2.63 -12.80 -1.19
C ILE A 24 2.65 -14.29 -0.78
N ALA A 25 2.29 -15.17 -1.71
CA ALA A 25 2.27 -16.63 -1.49
C ALA A 25 3.15 -17.37 -2.52
N GLY A 26 3.64 -18.56 -2.15
CA GLY A 26 4.41 -19.42 -3.06
C GLY A 26 5.33 -20.41 -2.33
N ASN A 27 5.91 -21.33 -3.09
CA ASN A 27 6.75 -22.43 -2.60
C ASN A 27 8.00 -21.92 -1.83
N PRO A 28 8.53 -22.65 -0.82
CA PRO A 28 9.75 -22.25 -0.13
C PRO A 28 10.90 -21.95 -1.10
N ASN A 29 11.76 -21.00 -0.72
CA ASN A 29 12.93 -20.58 -1.51
C ASN A 29 12.67 -19.91 -2.87
N CYS A 30 11.42 -19.66 -3.28
CA CYS A 30 11.10 -18.91 -4.52
C CYS A 30 11.32 -17.38 -4.42
N GLY A 31 12.13 -16.89 -3.47
CA GLY A 31 12.44 -15.45 -3.38
C GLY A 31 11.34 -14.55 -2.81
N LYS A 32 10.27 -15.11 -2.22
CA LYS A 32 9.16 -14.33 -1.61
C LYS A 32 9.64 -13.26 -0.62
N SER A 33 10.58 -13.62 0.26
CA SER A 33 11.16 -12.67 1.22
C SER A 33 11.93 -11.56 0.53
N ALA A 34 12.59 -11.83 -0.60
CA ALA A 34 13.32 -10.83 -1.36
C ALA A 34 12.36 -9.84 -2.04
N LEU A 35 11.27 -10.34 -2.65
CA LEU A 35 10.22 -9.50 -3.22
C LEU A 35 9.59 -8.60 -2.15
N PHE A 36 9.21 -9.17 -1.00
CA PHE A 36 8.63 -8.43 0.11
C PHE A 36 9.58 -7.34 0.61
N ASN A 37 10.86 -7.67 0.84
CA ASN A 37 11.86 -6.71 1.30
C ASN A 37 12.08 -5.56 0.29
N ASN A 38 12.03 -5.84 -1.01
CA ASN A 38 12.17 -4.81 -2.05
C ASN A 38 10.96 -3.87 -2.08
N LEU A 39 9.76 -4.37 -1.82
CA LEU A 39 8.53 -3.57 -1.81
C LEU A 39 8.42 -2.72 -0.53
N THR A 40 8.64 -3.31 0.65
CA THR A 40 8.40 -2.63 1.94
C THR A 40 9.63 -1.93 2.51
N GLY A 41 10.83 -2.27 2.05
CA GLY A 41 12.09 -1.69 2.52
C GLY A 41 12.24 -1.76 4.04
N ILE A 42 12.38 -0.59 4.68
CA ILE A 42 12.58 -0.43 6.13
C ILE A 42 11.25 -0.54 6.92
N ARG A 43 10.09 -0.34 6.28
CA ARG A 43 8.78 -0.28 6.93
C ARG A 43 8.13 -1.67 7.06
N GLN A 44 8.88 -2.62 7.61
CA GLN A 44 8.41 -3.97 7.86
C GLN A 44 8.28 -4.27 9.35
N LYS A 45 7.25 -5.01 9.72
CA LYS A 45 7.02 -5.55 11.06
C LYS A 45 7.05 -7.07 10.98
N THR A 46 7.92 -7.67 11.80
CA THR A 46 8.00 -9.12 11.97
C THR A 46 7.36 -9.49 13.30
N GLY A 47 6.47 -10.47 13.29
CA GLY A 47 5.89 -11.06 14.49
C GLY A 47 5.48 -12.50 14.23
N ASN A 48 4.86 -13.14 15.20
CA ASN A 48 4.28 -14.48 15.01
C ASN A 48 2.77 -14.36 14.80
N TRP A 49 2.21 -15.31 14.04
CA TRP A 49 0.77 -15.48 14.01
C TRP A 49 0.25 -15.89 15.41
N PRO A 50 -0.92 -15.37 15.83
CA PRO A 50 -1.46 -15.68 17.15
C PRO A 50 -1.69 -17.19 17.31
N GLY A 51 -1.10 -17.78 18.35
CA GLY A 51 -1.28 -19.20 18.67
C GLY A 51 -0.42 -20.19 17.87
N VAL A 52 0.47 -19.74 16.99
CA VAL A 52 1.41 -20.61 16.25
C VAL A 52 2.81 -19.99 16.17
N THR A 53 3.82 -20.80 15.90
CA THR A 53 5.23 -20.36 15.72
C THR A 53 5.56 -19.96 14.28
N VAL A 54 4.54 -19.74 13.45
CA VAL A 54 4.74 -19.35 12.06
C VAL A 54 5.01 -17.85 12.01
N ASP A 55 6.11 -17.47 11.36
CA ASP A 55 6.49 -16.08 11.14
C ASP A 55 5.45 -15.34 10.29
N ARG A 56 5.11 -14.12 10.71
CA ARG A 56 4.26 -13.15 10.02
C ARG A 56 5.09 -11.92 9.71
N LYS A 57 5.21 -11.59 8.42
CA LYS A 57 5.85 -10.36 7.93
C LYS A 57 4.81 -9.47 7.28
N GLU A 58 4.67 -8.26 7.78
CA GLU A 58 3.74 -7.26 7.25
C GLU A 58 4.49 -5.96 7.01
N GLY A 59 4.13 -5.24 5.97
CA GLY A 59 4.74 -3.96 5.66
C GLY A 59 3.85 -3.16 4.72
N VAL A 60 4.12 -1.86 4.69
CA VAL A 60 3.36 -0.89 3.89
C VAL A 60 4.32 -0.22 2.93
N PHE A 61 3.88 -0.03 1.69
CA PHE A 61 4.63 0.70 0.68
C PHE A 61 3.71 1.67 -0.03
N ASP A 62 4.26 2.83 -0.38
CA ASP A 62 3.57 3.86 -1.15
C ASP A 62 3.90 3.61 -2.63
N LEU A 63 2.87 3.63 -3.48
CA LEU A 63 3.01 3.58 -4.94
C LEU A 63 2.96 5.02 -5.45
N ASP A 64 4.11 5.60 -5.76
CA ASP A 64 4.23 6.89 -6.45
C ASP A 64 3.82 6.79 -7.92
#